data_AF-A0A356DSF5-F1
#
_entry.id   AF-A0A356DSF5-F1
#
_cell.length_a   1.000
_cell.length_b   1.000
_cell.length_c   1.000
_cell.angle_alpha   90.00
_cell.angle_beta   90.00
_cell.angle_gamma   90.00
#
_symmetry.space_group_name_H-M   'P 1'
#
loop_
_entity.id
_entity.type
_entity.pdbx_description
1 polymer ?
#
loop_
_entity_poly.entity_id
_entity_poly.type
_entity_poly.pdbx_seq_one_letter_code
_entity_poly.pdbx_strand_id
1 'polypeptide(L)'
;MNSELNRQLFEYSRKNFEESSDRALLSASLEGMLLERLRVTENPATEALEIVEDLKRAGHDLWSWDESDDFTVWGDNYINPPLPTRFLIGMYWPTEDDPSQPFKVTVSFGIWPKKNTD
;
A
#
# COMPACT_ATOMS: atom_id res chain seq x y z
N MET A 1 -3.15 -7.30 20.79
CA MET A 1 -1.93 -7.76 20.09
C MET A 1 -1.39 -6.71 19.10
N ASN A 2 -1.85 -5.44 19.14
CA ASN A 2 -1.68 -4.48 18.02
C ASN A 2 -0.55 -3.45 18.19
N SER A 3 0.19 -3.43 19.30
CA SER A 3 1.16 -2.34 19.56
C SER A 3 2.42 -2.43 18.70
N GLU A 4 2.90 -3.64 18.43
CA GLU A 4 4.15 -3.85 17.67
C GLU A 4 3.94 -3.63 16.17
N LEU A 5 2.80 -4.10 15.65
CA LEU A 5 2.45 -3.93 14.25
C LEU A 5 2.22 -2.45 13.90
N ASN A 6 1.53 -1.71 14.78
CA ASN A 6 1.36 -0.27 14.65
C ASN A 6 2.71 0.46 14.73
N ARG A 7 3.62 0.03 15.60
CA ARG A 7 4.97 0.59 15.69
C ARG A 7 5.76 0.39 14.41
N GLN A 8 5.71 -0.81 13.82
CA GLN A 8 6.36 -1.12 12.56
C GLN A 8 5.78 -0.29 11.40
N LEU A 9 4.47 -0.04 11.38
CA LEU A 9 3.85 0.82 10.37
C LEU A 9 4.31 2.28 10.43
N PHE A 10 4.66 2.80 11.61
CA PHE A 10 5.29 4.12 11.71
C PHE A 10 6.69 4.17 11.09
N GLU A 11 7.41 3.05 11.03
CA GLU A 11 8.69 2.96 10.30
C GLU A 11 8.50 3.11 8.78
N TYR A 12 7.30 2.78 8.29
CA TYR A 12 6.89 2.97 6.89
C TYR A 12 6.05 4.24 6.69
N SER A 13 6.20 5.24 7.57
CA SER A 13 5.56 6.54 7.40
C SER A 13 5.97 7.26 6.12
N ARG A 14 5.10 8.15 5.62
CA ARG A 14 5.38 8.99 4.43
C ARG A 14 6.72 9.71 4.54
N LYS A 15 7.00 10.29 5.70
CA LYS A 15 8.24 10.99 6.00
C LYS A 15 9.48 10.10 5.82
N ASN A 16 9.43 8.87 6.31
CA ASN A 16 10.57 7.94 6.18
C ASN A 16 10.82 7.56 4.71
N PHE A 17 9.77 7.41 3.90
CA PHE A 17 9.91 7.23 2.46
C PHE A 17 10.57 8.44 1.76
N GLU A 18 10.20 9.66 2.17
CA GLU A 18 10.75 10.89 1.60
C GLU A 18 12.24 11.06 1.94
N GLU A 19 12.62 10.79 3.19
CA GLU A 19 13.98 10.96 3.72
C GLU A 19 14.92 9.78 3.39
N SER A 20 14.38 8.61 3.07
CA SER A 20 15.20 7.43 2.78
C SER A 20 15.90 7.50 1.42
N SER A 21 17.18 7.13 1.41
CA SER A 21 17.95 6.89 0.20
C SER A 21 17.61 5.55 -0.48
N ASP A 22 16.97 4.63 0.24
CA ASP A 22 16.63 3.28 -0.24
C ASP A 22 15.12 3.02 -0.14
N ARG A 23 14.37 3.76 -0.95
CA ARG A 23 12.90 3.66 -1.05
C ARG A 23 12.44 2.32 -1.60
N ALA A 24 13.27 1.66 -2.40
CA ALA A 24 12.96 0.35 -2.97
C ALA A 24 12.94 -0.71 -1.86
N LEU A 25 13.93 -0.70 -0.96
CA LEU A 25 13.94 -1.59 0.20
C LEU A 25 12.76 -1.35 1.14
N LEU A 26 12.42 -0.08 1.43
CA LEU A 26 11.24 0.25 2.23
C LEU A 26 9.94 -0.24 1.58
N SER A 27 9.80 -0.09 0.26
CA SER A 27 8.62 -0.56 -0.47
C SER A 27 8.50 -2.09 -0.38
N ALA A 28 9.58 -2.82 -0.68
CA ALA A 28 9.58 -4.28 -0.64
C ALA A 28 9.33 -4.84 0.78
N SER A 29 9.87 -4.18 1.80
CA SER A 29 9.66 -4.58 3.20
C SER A 29 8.20 -4.34 3.63
N LEU A 30 7.62 -3.19 3.23
CA LEU A 30 6.21 -2.91 3.47
C LEU A 30 5.30 -3.91 2.72
N GLU A 31 5.60 -4.20 1.45
CA GLU A 31 4.87 -5.21 0.65
C GLU A 31 4.81 -6.55 1.38
N GLY A 32 5.95 -7.05 1.86
CA GLY A 32 6.01 -8.34 2.56
C GLY A 32 5.18 -8.36 3.83
N MET A 33 5.24 -7.29 4.63
CA MET A 33 4.47 -7.18 5.86
C MET A 33 2.96 -7.11 5.60
N LEU A 34 2.52 -6.31 4.63
CA LEU A 34 1.10 -6.17 4.30
C LEU A 34 0.54 -7.43 3.63
N LEU A 35 1.35 -8.09 2.79
CA LEU A 35 0.98 -9.38 2.19
C LEU A 35 0.73 -10.45 3.25
N GLU A 36 1.55 -10.50 4.29
CA GLU A 36 1.35 -11.45 5.38
C GLU A 36 0.04 -11.18 6.12
N ARG A 37 -0.26 -9.91 6.47
CA ARG A 37 -1.54 -9.52 7.06
C ARG A 37 -2.73 -9.97 6.21
N LEU A 38 -2.65 -9.71 4.90
CA LEU A 38 -3.72 -10.02 3.96
C LEU A 38 -3.93 -11.53 3.77
N ARG A 39 -2.91 -12.37 3.99
CA ARG A 39 -3.01 -13.83 3.86
C ARG A 39 -3.62 -14.52 5.08
N VAL A 40 -3.42 -13.96 6.27
CA VAL A 40 -3.85 -14.58 7.53
C VAL A 40 -5.25 -14.15 7.96
N THR A 41 -5.81 -13.12 7.32
CA THR A 41 -7.17 -12.64 7.60
C THR A 41 -8.23 -13.54 6.95
N GLU A 42 -9.38 -13.65 7.60
CA GLU A 42 -10.57 -14.31 7.03
C GLU A 42 -11.34 -13.39 6.06
N ASN A 43 -11.12 -12.07 6.14
CA ASN A 43 -11.83 -11.07 5.33
C ASN A 43 -10.84 -10.08 4.68
N PRO A 44 -10.26 -10.43 3.52
CA PRO A 44 -9.24 -9.63 2.85
C PRO A 44 -9.70 -8.22 2.48
N ALA A 45 -10.95 -8.06 2.05
CA ALA A 45 -11.50 -6.76 1.70
C ALA A 45 -11.56 -5.81 2.91
N THR A 46 -11.97 -6.33 4.08
CA THR A 46 -11.99 -5.54 5.32
C THR A 46 -10.57 -5.22 5.80
N GLU A 47 -9.66 -6.20 5.77
CA GLU A 47 -8.26 -6.00 6.14
C GLU A 47 -7.58 -4.96 5.24
N ALA A 48 -7.86 -4.95 3.94
CA ALA A 48 -7.33 -3.95 3.01
C ALA A 48 -7.73 -2.51 3.42
N LEU A 49 -8.98 -2.31 3.85
CA LEU A 49 -9.45 -1.02 4.37
C LEU A 49 -8.74 -0.65 5.68
N GLU A 50 -8.54 -1.61 6.59
CA GLU A 50 -7.81 -1.38 7.83
C GLU A 50 -6.33 -1.01 7.59
N ILE A 51 -5.67 -1.71 6.66
CA ILE A 51 -4.31 -1.39 6.20
C ILE A 51 -4.24 0.05 5.67
N VAL A 52 -5.21 0.46 4.85
CA VAL A 52 -5.27 1.82 4.30
C VAL A 52 -5.41 2.86 5.42
N GLU A 53 -6.28 2.61 6.40
CA GLU A 53 -6.45 3.52 7.54
C GLU A 53 -5.20 3.58 8.42
N ASP A 54 -4.48 2.48 8.61
CA ASP A 54 -3.20 2.48 9.32
C ASP A 54 -2.12 3.28 8.58
N LEU A 55 -2.04 3.12 7.25
CA LEU A 55 -1.13 3.91 6.41
C LEU A 55 -1.48 5.40 6.45
N LYS A 56 -2.77 5.75 6.45
CA LYS A 56 -3.20 7.15 6.65
C LYS A 56 -2.77 7.69 8.00
N ARG A 57 -2.90 6.92 9.08
CA ARG A 57 -2.39 7.31 10.42
C ARG A 57 -0.87 7.44 10.45
N ALA A 58 -0.15 6.68 9.63
CA ALA A 58 1.29 6.82 9.43
C ALA A 58 1.68 8.02 8.53
N GLY A 59 0.71 8.82 8.07
CA GLY A 59 0.92 10.07 7.35
C GLY A 59 0.83 9.99 5.83
N HIS A 60 0.33 8.88 5.26
CA HIS A 60 0.06 8.77 3.83
C HIS A 60 -1.29 9.41 3.46
N ASP A 61 -1.37 10.14 2.34
CA ASP A 61 -2.62 10.73 1.85
C ASP A 61 -3.28 9.82 0.81
N LEU A 62 -3.85 8.70 1.25
CA LEU A 62 -4.39 7.67 0.34
C LEU A 62 -5.84 7.91 -0.07
N TRP A 63 -6.08 7.86 -1.37
CA TRP A 63 -7.37 7.93 -2.04
C TRP A 63 -7.59 6.65 -2.86
N SER A 64 -8.81 6.12 -2.87
CA SER A 64 -9.17 4.98 -3.73
C SER A 64 -9.09 5.42 -5.19
N TRP A 65 -8.34 4.69 -5.99
CA TRP A 65 -8.19 4.92 -7.43
C TRP A 65 -8.97 3.89 -8.22
N ASP A 66 -9.05 2.65 -7.71
CA ASP A 66 -9.78 1.55 -8.32
C ASP A 66 -10.13 0.51 -7.25
N GLU A 67 -11.28 -0.14 -7.37
CA GLU A 67 -11.72 -1.17 -6.45
C GLU A 67 -12.68 -2.16 -7.12
N SER A 68 -12.52 -3.42 -6.76
CA SER A 68 -13.31 -4.56 -7.20
C SER A 68 -13.45 -5.55 -6.03
N ASP A 69 -14.18 -6.63 -6.23
CA ASP A 69 -14.37 -7.67 -5.22
C ASP A 69 -13.07 -8.44 -4.92
N ASP A 70 -12.10 -8.41 -5.84
CA ASP A 70 -10.85 -9.18 -5.82
C ASP A 70 -9.59 -8.32 -5.66
N PHE A 71 -9.71 -6.98 -5.74
CA PHE A 71 -8.59 -6.07 -5.54
C PHE A 71 -8.99 -4.66 -5.14
N THR A 72 -8.03 -3.90 -4.64
CA THR A 72 -8.15 -2.45 -4.47
C THR A 72 -6.81 -1.75 -4.71
N VAL A 73 -6.86 -0.56 -5.29
CA VAL A 73 -5.71 0.30 -5.59
C VAL A 73 -5.91 1.67 -4.96
N TRP A 74 -4.93 2.08 -4.16
CA TRP A 74 -4.93 3.36 -3.48
C TRP A 74 -3.65 4.12 -3.79
N GLY A 75 -3.76 5.43 -3.95
CA GLY A 75 -2.59 6.28 -4.12
C GLY A 75 -2.83 7.69 -3.66
N ASP A 76 -1.82 8.54 -3.79
CA ASP A 76 -1.94 9.95 -3.43
C ASP A 76 -3.10 10.65 -4.16
N ASN A 77 -3.63 11.72 -3.57
CA ASN A 77 -4.63 12.56 -4.23
C ASN A 77 -4.15 13.05 -5.60
N TYR A 78 -4.78 12.56 -6.68
CA TYR A 78 -4.38 12.93 -8.04
C TYR A 78 -4.97 14.26 -8.51
N ILE A 79 -6.01 14.77 -7.85
CA ILE A 79 -6.69 16.04 -8.19
C ILE A 79 -5.84 17.23 -7.76
N ASN A 80 -5.23 17.15 -6.58
CA ASN A 80 -4.30 18.16 -6.08
C ASN A 80 -3.01 17.46 -5.65
N PRO A 81 -2.12 17.11 -6.60
CA PRO A 81 -0.93 16.33 -6.30
C PRO A 81 -0.03 17.11 -5.34
N PRO A 82 0.13 16.64 -4.09
CA PRO A 82 0.76 17.45 -3.06
C PRO A 82 2.27 17.58 -3.30
N LEU A 83 2.88 16.61 -3.99
CA LEU A 83 4.33 16.44 -4.08
C LEU A 83 4.75 15.81 -5.42
N PRO A 84 6.03 15.98 -5.84
CA PRO A 84 6.55 15.37 -7.06
C PRO A 84 6.67 13.84 -6.95
N THR A 85 6.77 13.29 -5.74
CA THR A 85 6.75 11.85 -5.47
C THR A 85 5.35 11.38 -5.14
N ARG A 86 4.99 10.20 -5.65
CA ARG A 86 3.74 9.52 -5.33
C ARG A 86 3.95 8.21 -4.62
N PHE A 87 3.06 7.92 -3.67
CA PHE A 87 2.85 6.63 -3.05
C PHE A 87 1.65 5.94 -3.72
N LEU A 88 1.79 4.66 -4.02
CA LEU A 88 0.76 3.81 -4.62
C LEU A 88 0.83 2.43 -3.98
N ILE A 89 -0.33 1.90 -3.60
CA ILE A 89 -0.49 0.54 -3.09
C ILE A 89 -1.59 -0.19 -3.86
N GLY A 90 -1.31 -1.41 -4.28
CA GLY A 90 -2.29 -2.35 -4.82
C GLY A 90 -2.37 -3.58 -3.92
N MET A 91 -3.58 -4.04 -3.60
CA MET A 91 -3.84 -5.23 -2.81
C MET A 91 -4.80 -6.12 -3.58
N TYR A 92 -4.45 -7.40 -3.72
CA TYR A 92 -5.16 -8.38 -4.53
C TYR A 92 -5.34 -9.66 -3.71
N TRP A 93 -6.50 -10.31 -3.82
CA TRP A 93 -6.83 -11.54 -3.10
C TRP A 93 -7.71 -12.46 -3.97
N PRO A 94 -7.72 -13.78 -3.70
CA PRO A 94 -8.65 -14.71 -4.34
C PRO A 94 -10.09 -14.44 -3.92
N THR A 95 -11.02 -14.70 -4.84
CA THR A 95 -12.47 -14.66 -4.58
C THR A 95 -13.11 -16.02 -4.87
N GLU A 96 -14.41 -16.16 -4.59
CA GLU A 96 -15.14 -17.37 -4.99
C GLU A 96 -15.19 -17.53 -6.52
N ASP A 97 -15.28 -16.40 -7.25
CA ASP A 97 -15.34 -16.36 -8.71
C ASP A 97 -13.97 -16.57 -9.37
N ASP A 98 -12.88 -16.13 -8.72
CA ASP A 98 -11.51 -16.42 -9.13
C ASP A 98 -10.62 -16.85 -7.95
N PRO A 99 -10.68 -18.15 -7.57
CA PRO A 99 -9.84 -18.68 -6.51
C PRO A 99 -8.37 -18.87 -6.95
N SER A 100 -8.06 -18.67 -8.24
CA SER A 100 -6.72 -18.84 -8.78
C SER A 100 -5.85 -17.59 -8.61
N GLN A 101 -6.49 -16.43 -8.38
CA GLN A 101 -5.80 -15.17 -8.09
C GLN A 101 -5.01 -15.30 -6.78
N PRO A 102 -3.68 -15.12 -6.80
CA PRO A 102 -2.88 -15.18 -5.59
C PRO A 102 -3.06 -13.90 -4.77
N PHE A 103 -2.93 -14.02 -3.46
CA PHE A 103 -2.66 -12.87 -2.61
C PHE A 103 -1.41 -12.14 -3.08
N LYS A 104 -1.53 -10.83 -3.32
CA LYS A 104 -0.45 -9.98 -3.78
C LYS A 104 -0.63 -8.57 -3.21
N VAL A 105 0.49 -7.97 -2.80
CA VAL A 105 0.57 -6.55 -2.47
C VAL A 105 1.67 -5.92 -3.32
N THR A 106 1.41 -4.74 -3.86
CA THR A 106 2.42 -3.90 -4.53
C THR A 106 2.47 -2.56 -3.84
N VAL A 107 3.67 -2.05 -3.59
CA VAL A 107 3.92 -0.72 -3.05
C VAL A 107 4.94 -0.04 -3.95
N SER A 108 4.66 1.20 -4.31
CA SER A 108 5.65 2.02 -5.00
C SER A 108 5.68 3.43 -4.46
N PHE A 109 6.89 3.99 -4.34
CA PHE A 109 7.12 5.36 -3.93
C PHE A 109 8.16 6.01 -4.85
N GLY A 110 7.79 7.05 -5.59
CA GLY A 110 8.71 7.70 -6.53
C GLY A 110 8.10 8.80 -7.37
N ILE A 111 8.90 9.43 -8.23
CA ILE A 111 8.46 10.55 -9.06
C ILE A 111 7.36 10.09 -10.04
N TRP A 112 6.29 10.88 -10.15
CA TRP A 112 5.17 10.60 -11.05
C TRP A 112 4.83 11.79 -11.97
N PRO A 113 4.51 11.58 -13.27
CA PRO A 113 4.55 10.30 -13.97
C PRO A 113 5.97 9.75 -14.04
N LYS A 114 6.13 8.41 -14.00
CA LYS A 114 7.42 7.78 -14.31
C LYS A 114 7.84 8.33 -15.66
N LYS A 115 8.96 9.08 -15.71
CA LYS A 115 9.51 9.46 -16.99
C LYS A 115 9.81 8.16 -17.73
N ASN A 116 9.21 7.98 -18.90
CA ASN A 116 9.68 6.96 -19.83
C ASN A 116 11.13 7.34 -20.14
N THR A 117 12.07 6.62 -19.56
CA THR A 117 13.44 6.61 -20.06
C THR A 117 13.39 5.73 -21.30
N ASP A 118 13.38 6.37 -22.47
CA ASP A 118 13.69 5.75 -23.77
C ASP A 118 15.08 5.08 -23.74
#